data_AF-A0A3D2GYQ6-F1
#
_entry.id   AF-A0A3D2GYQ6-F1
#
_cell.length_a   1.000
_cell.length_b   1.000
_cell.length_c   1.000
_cell.angle_alpha   90.00
_cell.angle_beta   90.00
_cell.angle_gamma   90.00
#
_symmetry.space_group_name_H-M   'P 1'
#
loop_
_entity.id
_entity.type
_entity.pdbx_description
1 polymer ?
#
loop_
_entity_poly.entity_id
_entity_poly.type
_entity_poly.pdbx_seq_one_letter_code
_entity_poly.pdbx_strand_id
1 'polypeptide(L)'
;MKKILAYLLVLVSLMTLFCGTAGAEETGAKEIYFTNSDANAYFATVTVTDLSNGRSKDERIYMGYWMVTATCKYEQTKNSIAPLAAWASSVVSGTYNAGGDTRRVGEPSESTRTFYEGLNRYMVEHYYTCSMVMNHASYASKYDSNTSFDKYSYGPKTSVYGGLINTKIQFLRKY
;
A
#
# COMPACT_ATOMS: atom_id res chain seq x y z
N MET A 1 6.91 20.69 -64.33
CA MET A 1 6.37 19.85 -63.23
C MET A 1 7.06 20.01 -61.87
N LYS A 2 7.90 21.04 -61.62
CA LYS A 2 8.53 21.25 -60.30
C LYS A 2 7.77 22.20 -59.35
N LYS A 3 6.90 23.07 -59.88
CA LYS A 3 6.17 24.07 -59.07
C LYS A 3 5.03 23.46 -58.24
N ILE A 4 4.31 22.47 -58.77
CA ILE A 4 3.18 21.80 -58.09
C ILE A 4 3.64 21.03 -56.85
N LEU A 5 4.83 20.41 -56.92
CA LEU A 5 5.37 19.63 -55.80
C LEU A 5 5.73 20.51 -54.59
N ALA A 6 6.21 21.73 -54.84
CA ALA A 6 6.51 22.70 -53.78
C ALA A 6 5.25 23.18 -53.06
N TYR A 7 4.15 23.42 -53.80
CA TYR A 7 2.86 23.81 -53.19
C TYR A 7 2.25 22.70 -52.35
N LEU A 8 2.36 21.44 -52.79
CA LEU A 8 1.89 20.28 -52.02
C LEU A 8 2.68 20.06 -50.73
N LEU A 9 4.01 20.26 -50.76
CA LEU A 9 4.84 20.13 -49.56
C LEU A 9 4.52 21.22 -48.52
N VAL A 10 4.28 22.46 -48.96
CA VAL A 10 3.87 23.56 -48.08
C VAL A 10 2.51 23.26 -47.46
N LEU A 11 1.54 22.76 -48.23
CA LEU A 11 0.22 22.38 -47.73
C LEU A 11 0.27 21.22 -46.72
N VAL A 12 1.09 20.19 -46.95
CA VAL A 12 1.26 19.06 -46.02
C VAL A 12 1.94 19.53 -44.72
N SER A 13 2.91 20.45 -44.81
CA SER A 13 3.56 21.03 -43.62
C SER A 13 2.62 21.95 -42.81
N LEU A 14 1.73 22.70 -43.48
CA LEU A 14 0.72 23.52 -42.81
C LEU A 14 -0.36 22.66 -42.16
N MET A 15 -0.76 21.53 -42.77
CA MET A 15 -1.76 20.64 -42.17
C MET A 15 -1.24 19.93 -40.92
N THR A 16 0.05 19.62 -40.84
CA THR A 16 0.64 19.12 -39.57
C THR A 16 0.69 20.19 -38.48
N LEU A 17 0.73 21.48 -38.83
CA LEU A 17 0.64 22.57 -37.85
C LEU A 17 -0.78 22.80 -37.31
N PHE A 18 -1.83 22.53 -38.11
CA PHE A 18 -3.23 22.71 -37.69
C PHE A 18 -3.90 21.44 -37.13
N CYS A 19 -3.36 20.26 -37.44
CA CYS A 19 -3.85 18.99 -36.87
C CYS A 19 -3.24 18.64 -35.50
N GLY A 20 -2.21 19.39 -35.06
CA GLY A 20 -1.46 19.12 -33.83
C GLY A 20 -1.96 19.86 -32.57
N THR A 21 -2.90 20.81 -32.67
CA THR A 21 -3.26 21.70 -31.54
C THR A 21 -4.74 22.01 -31.39
N ALA A 22 -5.65 21.40 -32.17
CA ALA A 22 -7.11 21.61 -32.03
C ALA A 22 -7.75 20.89 -30.83
N GLY A 23 -6.98 20.61 -29.78
CA GLY A 23 -7.44 20.00 -28.53
C GLY A 23 -6.48 20.16 -27.35
N ALA A 24 -5.36 20.87 -27.53
CA ALA A 24 -4.51 21.28 -26.42
C ALA A 24 -4.98 22.66 -25.95
N GLU A 25 -6.26 22.75 -25.58
CA GLU A 25 -6.70 23.83 -24.72
C GLU A 25 -5.86 23.72 -23.45
N GLU A 26 -5.24 24.83 -23.06
CA GLU A 26 -4.51 25.02 -21.80
C GLU A 26 -5.43 24.72 -20.60
N THR A 27 -5.72 23.45 -20.37
CA THR A 27 -6.08 22.99 -19.05
C THR A 27 -4.76 22.80 -18.34
N GLY A 28 -4.39 23.78 -17.52
CA GLY A 28 -3.51 23.55 -16.38
C GLY A 28 -4.18 22.55 -15.43
N ALA A 29 -4.38 21.32 -15.91
CA ALA A 29 -5.03 20.23 -15.21
C ALA A 29 -4.11 19.89 -14.05
N LYS A 30 -4.36 20.55 -12.93
CA LYS A 30 -3.68 20.32 -11.67
C LYS A 30 -3.76 18.82 -11.43
N GLU A 31 -2.62 18.16 -11.37
CA GLU A 31 -2.60 16.74 -11.05
C GLU A 31 -3.12 16.57 -9.62
N ILE A 32 -4.18 15.77 -9.47
CA ILE A 32 -4.81 15.52 -8.17
C ILE A 32 -4.33 14.17 -7.68
N TYR A 33 -3.76 14.14 -6.48
CA TYR A 33 -3.28 12.93 -5.83
C TYR A 33 -3.91 12.78 -4.46
N PHE A 34 -4.36 11.58 -4.13
CA PHE A 34 -4.79 11.23 -2.78
C PHE A 34 -4.07 9.98 -2.32
N THR A 35 -3.78 9.92 -1.02
CA THR A 35 -3.15 8.78 -0.37
C THR A 35 -4.13 8.10 0.57
N ASN A 36 -3.99 6.79 0.71
CA ASN A 36 -4.70 5.99 1.71
C ASN A 36 -3.77 4.86 2.17
N SER A 37 -3.99 4.35 3.39
CA SER A 37 -3.13 3.34 3.99
C SER A 37 -3.94 2.23 4.64
N ASP A 38 -3.36 1.04 4.67
CA ASP A 38 -3.90 -0.11 5.40
C ASP A 38 -2.76 -0.84 6.12
N ALA A 39 -3.06 -1.44 7.28
CA ALA A 39 -2.08 -2.06 8.15
C ALA A 39 -2.51 -3.45 8.62
N ASN A 40 -1.59 -4.40 8.51
CA ASN A 40 -1.75 -5.75 9.04
C ASN A 40 -0.94 -5.91 10.32
N ALA A 41 -1.58 -6.40 11.38
CA ALA A 41 -0.93 -6.79 12.63
C ALA A 41 -0.68 -8.30 12.67
N TYR A 42 0.49 -8.69 13.19
CA TYR A 42 0.92 -10.09 13.29
C TYR A 42 1.10 -10.49 14.74
N PHE A 43 0.75 -11.75 15.04
CA PHE A 43 0.71 -12.29 16.39
C PHE A 43 1.48 -13.61 16.49
N ALA A 44 2.11 -13.84 17.63
CA ALA A 44 2.67 -15.13 18.01
C ALA A 44 1.91 -15.70 19.20
N THR A 45 1.91 -17.02 19.27
CA THR A 45 1.66 -17.73 20.52
C THR A 45 2.95 -17.75 21.32
N VAL A 46 2.91 -17.18 22.53
CA VAL A 46 4.04 -17.10 23.46
C VAL A 46 3.66 -17.84 24.73
N THR A 47 4.50 -18.77 25.17
CA THR A 47 4.31 -19.42 26.47
C THR A 47 4.78 -18.47 27.57
N VAL A 48 3.85 -18.01 28.40
CA VAL A 48 4.08 -17.00 29.44
C VAL A 48 4.01 -17.64 30.82
N THR A 49 5.07 -17.48 31.62
CA THR A 49 5.10 -17.89 33.03
C THR A 49 4.71 -16.73 33.94
N ASP A 50 3.70 -16.94 34.79
CA ASP A 50 3.33 -16.03 35.87
C ASP A 50 4.22 -16.30 37.09
N LEU A 51 5.05 -15.32 37.44
CA LEU A 51 6.04 -15.46 38.51
C LEU A 51 5.41 -15.48 39.91
N SER A 52 4.18 -14.99 40.08
CA SER A 52 3.48 -15.01 41.38
C SER A 52 3.04 -16.40 41.81
N ASN A 53 2.84 -17.32 40.86
CA ASN A 53 2.29 -18.66 41.11
C ASN A 53 3.01 -19.79 40.36
N GLY A 54 4.01 -19.46 39.54
CA GLY A 54 4.84 -20.42 38.79
C GLY A 54 4.15 -21.11 37.61
N ARG A 55 2.89 -20.75 37.29
CA ARG A 55 2.14 -21.41 36.21
C ARG A 55 2.46 -20.77 34.87
N SER A 56 2.52 -21.61 33.84
CA SER A 56 2.69 -21.16 32.45
C SER A 56 1.41 -21.35 31.65
N LYS A 57 1.15 -20.43 30.72
CA LYS A 57 0.06 -20.54 29.75
C LYS A 57 0.44 -19.89 28.43
N ASP A 58 -0.16 -20.35 27.35
CA ASP A 58 0.03 -19.74 26.04
C ASP A 58 -0.83 -18.47 25.90
N GLU A 59 -0.22 -17.38 25.46
CA GLU A 59 -0.88 -16.11 25.19
C GLU A 59 -0.61 -15.66 23.76
N ARG A 60 -1.63 -15.07 23.11
CA ARG A 60 -1.49 -14.48 21.77
C ARG A 60 -1.03 -13.03 21.92
N ILE A 61 0.22 -12.76 21.56
CA ILE A 61 0.86 -11.45 21.76
C ILE A 61 1.24 -10.83 20.41
N TYR A 62 1.09 -9.52 20.29
CA TYR A 62 1.51 -8.75 19.12
C TYR A 62 3.02 -8.85 18.90
N MET A 63 3.42 -9.24 17.69
CA MET A 63 4.82 -9.28 17.27
C MET A 63 5.21 -8.02 16.50
N GLY A 64 4.35 -7.54 15.62
CA GLY A 64 4.65 -6.38 14.78
C GLY A 64 3.54 -6.09 13.78
N TYR A 65 3.80 -5.12 12.91
CA TYR A 65 2.87 -4.71 11.87
C TYR A 65 3.61 -4.36 10.57
N TRP A 66 2.86 -4.42 9.49
CA TRP A 66 3.22 -3.84 8.20
C TRP A 66 2.11 -2.92 7.74
N MET A 67 2.46 -1.71 7.32
CA MET A 67 1.54 -0.72 6.77
C MET A 67 1.97 -0.39 5.34
N VAL A 68 1.00 -0.44 4.43
CA VAL A 68 1.16 -0.02 3.04
C VAL A 68 0.38 1.27 2.86
N THR A 69 1.04 2.29 2.35
CA THR A 69 0.42 3.52 1.88
C THR A 69 0.44 3.51 0.36
N ALA A 70 -0.72 3.59 -0.26
CA ALA A 70 -0.86 3.77 -1.70
C ALA A 70 -1.18 5.23 -2.02
N THR A 71 -0.70 5.69 -3.17
CA THR A 71 -1.09 6.96 -3.78
C THR A 71 -1.89 6.65 -5.04
N CYS A 72 -2.98 7.39 -5.25
CA CYS A 72 -3.77 7.33 -6.46
C CYS A 72 -3.79 8.68 -7.15
N LYS A 73 -3.52 8.68 -8.47
CA LYS A 73 -3.77 9.81 -9.37
C LYS A 73 -5.27 9.90 -9.65
N TYR A 74 -5.78 11.10 -9.75
CA TYR A 74 -7.18 11.38 -10.05
C TYR A 74 -7.31 12.35 -11.24
N GLU A 75 -8.45 12.26 -11.91
CA GLU A 75 -8.85 13.14 -13.01
C GLU A 75 -10.04 14.00 -12.59
N GLN A 76 -9.91 15.31 -12.80
CA GLN A 76 -11.00 16.25 -12.60
C GLN A 76 -11.91 16.24 -13.84
N THR A 77 -13.20 16.02 -13.62
CA THR A 77 -14.26 16.27 -14.59
C THR A 77 -15.12 17.45 -14.13
N LYS A 78 -16.09 17.88 -14.94
CA LYS A 78 -16.98 19.01 -14.60
C LYS A 78 -17.71 18.82 -13.25
N ASN A 79 -18.05 17.58 -12.91
CA ASN A 79 -18.93 17.27 -11.77
C ASN A 79 -18.34 16.27 -10.76
N SER A 80 -17.12 15.76 -10.98
CA SER A 80 -16.53 14.74 -10.11
C SER A 80 -15.02 14.63 -10.27
N ILE A 81 -14.37 13.99 -9.30
CA ILE A 81 -12.94 13.67 -9.29
C ILE A 81 -12.81 12.15 -9.29
N ALA A 82 -12.45 11.56 -10.43
CA ALA A 82 -12.41 10.11 -10.62
C ALA A 82 -10.99 9.54 -10.38
N PRO A 83 -10.84 8.41 -9.66
CA PRO A 83 -9.53 7.77 -9.49
C PRO A 83 -9.03 7.25 -10.84
N LEU A 84 -7.73 7.28 -11.15
CA LEU A 84 -7.19 6.81 -12.44
C LEU A 84 -6.30 5.58 -12.28
N ALA A 85 -5.23 5.74 -11.49
CA ALA A 85 -4.19 4.75 -11.31
C ALA A 85 -3.62 4.88 -9.90
N ALA A 86 -3.34 3.75 -9.25
CA ALA A 86 -2.83 3.69 -7.89
C ALA A 86 -1.58 2.82 -7.81
N TRP A 87 -0.66 3.17 -6.92
CA TRP A 87 0.60 2.45 -6.68
C TRP A 87 1.00 2.55 -5.20
N ALA A 88 1.79 1.61 -4.70
CA ALA A 88 2.38 1.74 -3.38
C ALA A 88 3.38 2.89 -3.37
N SER A 89 3.16 3.87 -2.52
CA SER A 89 4.06 5.02 -2.34
C SER A 89 4.96 4.88 -1.11
N SER A 90 4.55 4.08 -0.13
CA SER A 90 5.37 3.77 1.04
C SER A 90 4.95 2.43 1.62
N VAL A 91 5.93 1.67 2.12
CA VAL A 91 5.70 0.42 2.84
C VAL A 91 6.60 0.46 4.07
N VAL A 92 5.98 0.46 5.24
CA VAL A 92 6.70 0.56 6.52
C VAL A 92 6.32 -0.60 7.43
N SER A 93 7.24 -0.94 8.31
CA SER A 93 7.06 -2.01 9.28
C SER A 93 7.50 -1.56 10.66
N GLY A 94 6.94 -2.18 11.68
CA GLY A 94 7.38 -1.99 13.06
C GLY A 94 7.19 -3.26 13.88
N THR A 95 7.92 -3.36 14.97
CA THR A 95 7.82 -4.45 15.93
C THR A 95 7.08 -4.00 17.18
N TYR A 96 6.34 -4.92 17.78
CA TYR A 96 5.69 -4.79 19.08
C TYR A 96 6.42 -5.65 20.12
N ASN A 97 5.81 -5.79 21.30
CA ASN A 97 6.37 -6.40 22.50
C ASN A 97 7.13 -7.71 22.22
N ALA A 98 6.45 -8.70 21.63
CA ALA A 98 7.03 -10.03 21.39
C ALA A 98 7.97 -10.09 20.18
N GLY A 99 7.92 -9.11 19.26
CA GLY A 99 8.69 -9.13 18.01
C GLY A 99 10.04 -8.44 18.12
N GLY A 100 11.01 -8.94 17.37
CA GLY A 100 12.41 -8.50 17.42
C GLY A 100 12.83 -7.76 16.17
N ASP A 101 12.68 -8.41 15.02
CA ASP A 101 12.95 -7.84 13.71
C ASP A 101 11.88 -8.30 12.73
N THR A 102 11.64 -7.50 11.68
CA THR A 102 10.72 -7.82 10.61
C THR A 102 11.27 -7.31 9.29
N ARG A 103 11.26 -8.17 8.27
CA ARG A 103 11.77 -7.82 6.95
C ARG A 103 10.99 -8.47 5.84
N ARG A 104 10.95 -7.77 4.71
CA ARG A 104 10.45 -8.29 3.45
C ARG A 104 11.38 -9.39 2.92
N VAL A 105 10.82 -10.40 2.29
CA VAL A 105 11.55 -11.48 1.62
C VAL A 105 11.05 -11.59 0.19
N GLY A 106 11.94 -11.34 -0.78
CA GLY A 106 11.60 -11.34 -2.20
C GLY A 106 10.94 -10.05 -2.67
N GLU A 107 10.60 -10.01 -3.97
CA GLU A 107 9.99 -8.82 -4.59
C GLU A 107 8.49 -8.71 -4.29
N PRO A 108 7.94 -7.47 -4.21
CA PRO A 108 6.53 -7.30 -4.00
C PRO A 108 5.78 -7.50 -5.30
N SER A 109 4.55 -8.00 -5.20
CA SER A 109 3.59 -8.06 -6.28
C SER A 109 2.56 -6.95 -6.08
N GLU A 110 2.43 -6.07 -7.07
CA GLU A 110 1.43 -5.01 -7.08
C GLU A 110 0.46 -5.18 -8.24
N SER A 111 -0.82 -4.95 -7.98
CA SER A 111 -1.83 -4.92 -9.03
C SER A 111 -2.95 -3.95 -8.70
N THR A 112 -3.69 -3.53 -9.71
CA THR A 112 -4.84 -2.67 -9.55
C THR A 112 -6.08 -3.27 -10.19
N ARG A 113 -7.24 -3.04 -9.58
CA ARG A 113 -8.54 -3.35 -10.17
C ARG A 113 -9.39 -2.09 -10.27
N THR A 114 -9.97 -1.87 -11.43
CA THR A 114 -10.77 -0.68 -11.72
C THR A 114 -12.24 -1.04 -11.83
N PHE A 115 -13.11 -0.20 -11.29
CA PHE A 115 -14.56 -0.38 -11.33
C PHE A 115 -15.25 0.84 -11.92
N TYR A 116 -16.32 0.55 -12.68
CA TYR A 116 -17.08 1.51 -13.46
C TYR A 116 -18.55 1.49 -13.07
N GLU A 117 -19.16 2.67 -13.07
CA GLU A 117 -20.60 2.87 -12.96
C GLU A 117 -21.04 3.55 -14.27
N GLY A 118 -21.68 2.76 -15.14
CA GLY A 118 -21.83 3.14 -16.55
C GLY A 118 -20.45 3.28 -17.23
N LEU A 119 -20.23 4.41 -17.89
CA LEU A 119 -18.96 4.72 -18.57
C LEU A 119 -17.95 5.43 -17.64
N ASN A 120 -18.34 5.75 -16.40
CA ASN A 120 -17.53 6.54 -15.50
C ASN A 120 -16.86 5.66 -14.46
N ARG A 121 -15.55 5.82 -14.31
CA ARG A 121 -14.81 5.13 -13.27
C ARG A 121 -15.20 5.65 -11.89
N TYR A 122 -15.57 4.76 -10.98
CA TYR A 122 -15.96 5.15 -9.61
C TYR A 122 -14.99 4.65 -8.54
N MET A 123 -14.18 3.61 -8.83
CA MET A 123 -13.24 3.06 -7.87
C MET A 123 -12.00 2.47 -8.54
N VAL A 124 -10.86 2.63 -7.86
CA VAL A 124 -9.64 1.85 -8.10
C VAL A 124 -9.24 1.18 -6.80
N GLU A 125 -9.05 -0.14 -6.83
CA GLU A 125 -8.43 -0.90 -5.75
C GLU A 125 -6.96 -1.12 -6.09
N HIS A 126 -6.07 -0.85 -5.14
CA HIS A 126 -4.67 -1.23 -5.19
C HIS A 126 -4.44 -2.41 -4.27
N TYR A 127 -3.74 -3.43 -4.78
CA TYR A 127 -3.37 -4.64 -4.06
C TYR A 127 -1.86 -4.70 -3.97
N TYR A 128 -1.36 -4.88 -2.75
CA TYR A 128 0.06 -5.09 -2.48
C TYR A 128 0.23 -6.42 -1.76
N THR A 129 1.08 -7.29 -2.30
CA THR A 129 1.42 -8.58 -1.69
C THR A 129 2.92 -8.78 -1.62
N CYS A 130 3.44 -9.19 -0.47
CA CYS A 130 4.82 -9.62 -0.36
C CYS A 130 5.04 -10.58 0.80
N SER A 131 5.95 -11.55 0.63
CA SER A 131 6.37 -12.41 1.72
C SER A 131 7.20 -11.63 2.75
N MET A 132 7.01 -11.97 4.01
CA MET A 132 7.77 -11.38 5.11
C MET A 132 8.22 -12.45 6.09
N VAL A 133 9.28 -12.12 6.81
CA VAL A 133 9.78 -12.88 7.95
C VAL A 133 9.87 -11.96 9.15
N MET A 134 9.43 -12.46 10.30
CA MET A 134 9.51 -11.76 11.58
C MET A 134 10.06 -12.68 12.66
N ASN A 135 11.00 -12.17 13.45
CA ASN A 135 11.50 -12.89 14.62
C ASN A 135 10.70 -12.49 15.86
N HIS A 136 10.42 -13.45 16.74
CA HIS A 136 9.69 -13.22 17.98
C HIS A 136 10.21 -14.08 19.14
N ALA A 137 9.83 -13.72 20.36
CA ALA A 137 10.04 -14.55 21.54
C ALA A 137 9.00 -15.69 21.58
N SER A 138 9.44 -16.92 21.84
CA SER A 138 8.53 -18.05 22.12
C SER A 138 8.12 -18.14 23.59
N TYR A 139 8.89 -17.52 24.47
CA TYR A 139 8.69 -17.55 25.91
C TYR A 139 8.76 -16.15 26.50
N ALA A 140 7.98 -15.91 27.54
CA ALA A 140 8.06 -14.70 28.35
C ALA A 140 7.70 -15.00 29.80
N SER A 141 7.98 -14.05 30.69
CA SER A 141 7.48 -14.09 32.06
C SER A 141 6.84 -12.76 32.44
N LYS A 142 5.87 -12.83 33.36
CA LYS A 142 5.18 -11.66 33.92
C LYS A 142 5.09 -11.76 35.42
N TYR A 143 5.00 -10.62 36.10
CA TYR A 143 4.96 -10.59 37.56
C TYR A 143 3.70 -11.26 38.10
N ASP A 144 2.54 -10.90 37.54
CA ASP A 144 1.22 -11.43 37.91
C ASP A 144 0.23 -11.39 36.72
N SER A 145 -1.02 -11.79 36.98
CA SER A 145 -2.10 -11.81 35.99
C SER A 145 -2.53 -10.43 35.47
N ASN A 146 -2.25 -9.35 36.20
CA ASN A 146 -2.63 -7.97 35.86
C ASN A 146 -1.52 -7.22 35.12
N THR A 147 -0.35 -7.85 34.96
CA THR A 147 0.77 -7.27 34.24
C THR A 147 0.39 -7.04 32.76
N SER A 148 0.66 -5.85 32.25
CA SER A 148 0.44 -5.47 30.85
C SER A 148 1.56 -6.01 29.94
N PHE A 149 1.26 -6.25 28.67
CA PHE A 149 2.20 -6.90 27.73
C PHE A 149 3.52 -6.15 27.54
N ASP A 150 3.53 -4.83 27.64
CA ASP A 150 4.73 -3.99 27.55
C ASP A 150 5.70 -4.22 28.71
N LYS A 151 5.23 -4.81 29.82
CA LYS A 151 6.02 -5.08 31.03
C LYS A 151 6.46 -6.54 31.16
N TYR A 152 6.18 -7.37 30.17
CA TYR A 152 6.62 -8.76 30.20
C TYR A 152 8.13 -8.81 29.98
N SER A 153 8.80 -9.75 30.66
CA SER A 153 10.18 -10.09 30.33
C SER A 153 10.16 -11.11 29.21
N TYR A 154 10.40 -10.65 27.99
CA TYR A 154 10.46 -11.52 26.81
C TYR A 154 11.81 -12.21 26.73
N GLY A 155 11.80 -13.51 26.44
CA GLY A 155 13.02 -14.26 26.13
C GLY A 155 13.66 -13.84 24.79
N PRO A 156 14.74 -14.51 24.37
CA PRO A 156 15.41 -14.24 23.11
C PRO A 156 14.46 -14.33 21.91
N LYS A 157 14.51 -13.31 21.04
CA LYS A 157 13.64 -13.17 19.87
C LYS A 157 14.23 -13.88 18.65
N THR A 158 14.20 -15.21 18.68
CA THR A 158 14.87 -16.08 17.68
C THR A 158 13.91 -16.94 16.86
N SER A 159 12.67 -17.09 17.30
CA SER A 159 11.66 -17.87 16.60
C SER A 159 11.15 -17.12 15.37
N VAL A 160 11.04 -17.83 14.25
CA VAL A 160 10.75 -17.25 12.95
C VAL A 160 9.30 -17.47 12.57
N TYR A 161 8.58 -16.38 12.32
CA TYR A 161 7.27 -16.38 11.69
C TYR A 161 7.43 -16.01 10.21
N GLY A 162 6.94 -16.88 9.33
CA GLY A 162 6.76 -16.58 7.90
C GLY A 162 5.34 -16.14 7.63
N GLY A 163 5.16 -15.02 6.93
CA GLY A 163 3.85 -14.47 6.63
C GLY A 163 3.76 -13.80 5.27
N LEU A 164 2.57 -13.34 4.94
CA LEU A 164 2.29 -12.53 3.76
C LEU A 164 1.74 -11.19 4.20
N ILE A 165 2.40 -10.12 3.77
CA ILE A 165 1.79 -8.80 3.69
C ILE A 165 0.78 -8.89 2.56
N ASN A 166 -0.49 -8.62 2.86
CA ASN A 166 -1.55 -8.58 1.87
C ASN A 166 -2.48 -7.42 2.20
N THR A 167 -2.43 -6.35 1.42
CA THR A 167 -3.27 -5.17 1.63
C THR A 167 -4.13 -4.89 0.41
N LYS A 168 -5.32 -4.34 0.68
CA LYS A 168 -6.24 -3.85 -0.35
C LYS A 168 -6.67 -2.44 0.02
N ILE A 169 -6.26 -1.47 -0.79
CA ILE A 169 -6.53 -0.05 -0.54
C ILE A 169 -7.48 0.45 -1.63
N GLN A 170 -8.62 1.01 -1.20
CA GLN A 170 -9.66 1.48 -2.11
C GLN A 170 -9.59 3.01 -2.27
N PHE A 171 -9.70 3.46 -3.52
CA PHE A 171 -9.81 4.86 -3.90
C PHE A 171 -11.13 5.08 -4.61
N LEU A 172 -12.01 5.88 -4.02
CA LEU A 172 -13.35 6.17 -4.55
C LEU A 172 -13.36 7.51 -5.29
N ARG A 173 -14.24 7.63 -6.28
CA ARG A 173 -14.62 8.89 -6.92
C ARG A 173 -15.19 9.85 -5.87
N LYS A 174 -14.88 11.14 -6.04
CA LYS A 174 -15.33 12.24 -5.18
C LYS A 174 -16.24 13.19 -5.97
N TYR A 175 -17.15 13.88 -5.28
CA TYR A 175 -18.09 14.85 -5.84
C TYR A 175 -17.90 16.21 -5.19
#